data_AF-A0A450S7D1-F1
#
_entry.id   AF-A0A450S7D1-F1
#
_cell.length_a   1.000
_cell.length_b   1.000
_cell.length_c   1.000
_cell.angle_alpha   90.00
_cell.angle_beta   90.00
_cell.angle_gamma   90.00
#
_symmetry.space_group_name_H-M   'P 1'
#
loop_
_entity.id
_entity.type
_entity.pdbx_description
1 polymer ?
#
loop_
_entity_poly.entity_id
_entity_poly.type
_entity_poly.pdbx_seq_one_letter_code
_entity_poly.pdbx_strand_id
1 'polypeptide(L)'
;MIKQTIGQLLGNNVVLDIEGIDRMYLNLYQPRLQTEAGVATFFKEEHRGAKVVSTALMGPMSKAFVQAIQKFAKREEVDIIPFAKGQRKDDITQEHLRKFSGTEGILYIGKAQEKFNTFRVYKKFSVDTGQSFPWLTRAPVMCNHYYFYAVDENFGPFFIKFASYFPYTARICINGHEYAKRQLAIEGIEFEELDNGILSCADPARLQQILNELDETKIGALVHKWLAKLPDPFAREDHEAGYPTFRTSIAK
;
A
#
# COMPACT_ATOMS: atom_id res chain seq x y z
N MET A 1 -35.99 39.48 -9.08
CA MET A 1 -34.86 38.66 -8.58
C MET A 1 -35.23 37.21 -8.86
N ILE A 2 -34.69 36.60 -9.92
CA ILE A 2 -35.06 35.23 -10.29
C ILE A 2 -34.48 34.29 -9.22
N LYS A 3 -35.34 33.65 -8.42
CA LYS A 3 -34.95 32.61 -7.48
C LYS A 3 -34.63 31.34 -8.27
N GLN A 4 -33.41 31.22 -8.79
CA GLN A 4 -32.93 29.94 -9.29
C GLN A 4 -32.61 29.04 -8.10
N THR A 5 -33.03 27.77 -8.17
CA THR A 5 -32.62 26.77 -7.18
C THR A 5 -31.20 26.30 -7.47
N ILE A 6 -30.51 25.75 -6.46
CA ILE A 6 -29.18 25.14 -6.65
C ILE A 6 -29.23 24.07 -7.75
N GLY A 7 -30.30 23.26 -7.83
CA GLY A 7 -30.48 22.26 -8.88
C GLY A 7 -30.63 22.84 -10.29
N GLN A 8 -31.28 24.00 -10.44
CA GLN A 8 -31.37 24.70 -11.73
C GLN A 8 -30.05 25.36 -12.14
N LEU A 9 -29.29 25.87 -11.17
CA LEU A 9 -27.95 26.39 -11.40
C LEU A 9 -26.98 25.27 -11.78
N LEU A 10 -27.05 24.10 -11.12
CA LEU A 10 -26.21 22.96 -11.44
C LEU A 10 -26.61 22.31 -12.76
N GLY A 11 -27.91 22.15 -13.05
CA GLY A 11 -28.38 21.51 -14.29
C GLY A 11 -27.92 22.20 -15.58
N ASN A 12 -27.60 23.50 -15.52
CA ASN A 12 -27.07 24.25 -16.67
C ASN A 12 -25.53 24.31 -16.71
N ASN A 13 -24.83 23.83 -15.67
CA ASN A 13 -23.38 23.94 -15.52
C ASN A 13 -22.66 22.60 -15.29
N VAL A 14 -23.40 21.51 -15.06
CA VAL A 14 -22.84 20.16 -14.95
C VAL A 14 -22.66 19.59 -16.36
N VAL A 15 -21.39 19.40 -16.75
CA VAL A 15 -20.99 18.87 -18.05
C VAL A 15 -20.85 17.34 -18.01
N LEU A 16 -20.61 16.77 -16.82
CA LEU A 16 -20.41 15.36 -16.59
C LEU A 16 -20.84 14.99 -15.17
N ASP A 17 -21.60 13.91 -15.03
CA ASP A 17 -22.02 13.33 -13.74
C ASP A 17 -21.70 11.83 -13.78
N ILE A 18 -20.82 11.39 -12.87
CA ILE A 18 -20.32 10.02 -12.79
C ILE A 18 -20.16 9.60 -11.33
N GLU A 19 -20.39 8.32 -11.06
CA GLU A 19 -20.21 7.71 -9.74
C GLU A 19 -19.04 6.72 -9.78
N GLY A 20 -18.08 6.89 -8.88
CA GLY A 20 -16.90 6.04 -8.83
C GLY A 20 -16.09 6.22 -7.55
N ILE A 21 -15.14 5.32 -7.35
CA ILE A 21 -14.21 5.39 -6.22
C ILE A 21 -13.22 6.53 -6.45
N ASP A 22 -13.17 7.52 -5.55
CA ASP A 22 -12.11 8.52 -5.58
C ASP A 22 -10.75 7.91 -5.18
N ARG A 23 -10.59 7.56 -3.90
CA ARG A 23 -9.40 6.89 -3.38
C ARG A 23 -9.80 5.71 -2.52
N MET A 24 -9.19 4.55 -2.78
CA MET A 24 -9.39 3.36 -1.96
C MET A 24 -8.09 2.91 -1.33
N TYR A 25 -8.15 2.70 -0.01
CA TYR A 25 -7.06 2.15 0.77
C TYR A 25 -7.36 0.71 1.15
N LEU A 26 -6.43 -0.19 0.83
CA LEU A 26 -6.47 -1.58 1.30
C LEU A 26 -5.28 -1.84 2.22
N ASN A 27 -5.52 -2.50 3.35
CA ASN A 27 -4.47 -3.09 4.16
C ASN A 27 -3.91 -4.32 3.45
N LEU A 28 -2.60 -4.47 3.49
CA LEU A 28 -1.86 -5.64 3.07
C LEU A 28 -1.24 -6.26 4.31
N TYR A 29 -1.53 -7.52 4.60
CA TYR A 29 -1.01 -8.18 5.80
C TYR A 29 -0.69 -9.66 5.57
N GLN A 30 0.30 -10.18 6.29
CA GLN A 30 0.56 -11.61 6.31
C GLN A 30 -0.49 -12.28 7.23
N PRO A 31 -1.42 -13.10 6.74
CA PRO A 31 -2.55 -13.60 7.53
C PRO A 31 -2.19 -14.38 8.80
N ARG A 32 -1.11 -15.16 8.79
CA ARG A 32 -0.63 -15.96 9.93
C ARG A 32 0.13 -15.14 10.96
N LEU A 33 0.51 -13.90 10.65
CA LEU A 33 1.31 -13.04 11.55
C LEU A 33 0.48 -11.94 12.22
N GLN A 34 -0.84 -12.11 12.27
CA GLN A 34 -1.75 -11.13 12.87
C GLN A 34 -2.00 -11.33 14.36
N THR A 35 -1.57 -12.47 14.92
CA THR A 35 -1.76 -12.82 16.34
C THR A 35 -0.44 -13.17 17.01
N GLU A 36 -0.39 -13.05 18.34
CA GLU A 36 0.76 -13.44 19.17
C GLU A 36 1.11 -14.92 18.95
N ALA A 37 0.11 -15.80 18.89
CA ALA A 37 0.31 -17.22 18.63
C ALA A 37 0.95 -17.46 17.26
N GLY A 38 0.46 -16.79 16.21
CA GLY A 38 1.03 -16.93 14.87
C GLY A 38 2.47 -16.44 14.76
N VAL A 39 2.80 -15.33 15.42
CA VAL A 39 4.19 -14.85 15.53
C VAL A 39 5.05 -15.81 16.36
N ALA A 40 4.49 -16.39 17.42
CA ALA A 40 5.19 -17.40 18.21
C ALA A 40 5.56 -18.61 17.35
N THR A 41 4.60 -19.15 16.59
CA THR A 41 4.81 -20.26 15.65
C THR A 41 5.83 -19.92 14.57
N PHE A 42 5.80 -18.70 14.02
CA PHE A 42 6.77 -18.27 12.99
C PHE A 42 8.22 -18.34 13.48
N PHE A 43 8.49 -17.91 14.71
CA PHE A 43 9.88 -17.88 15.20
C PHE A 43 10.32 -19.20 15.87
N LYS A 44 9.38 -20.02 16.35
CA LYS A 44 9.70 -21.25 17.10
C LYS A 44 10.27 -22.36 16.22
N GLU A 45 10.63 -23.48 16.87
CA GLU A 45 11.23 -24.69 16.26
C GLU A 45 10.53 -25.17 14.99
N GLU A 46 9.21 -24.99 14.89
CA GLU A 46 8.40 -25.38 13.73
C GLU A 46 8.79 -24.66 12.43
N HIS A 47 9.46 -23.50 12.49
CA HIS A 47 9.85 -22.77 11.28
C HIS A 47 11.25 -22.14 11.35
N ARG A 48 11.52 -21.22 12.30
CA ARG A 48 12.80 -20.50 12.40
C ARG A 48 13.73 -21.03 13.49
N GLY A 49 13.39 -22.14 14.16
CA GLY A 49 14.31 -22.86 15.04
C GLY A 49 14.54 -22.22 16.41
N ALA A 50 13.85 -21.13 16.78
CA ALA A 50 14.11 -20.47 18.07
C ALA A 50 13.41 -21.18 19.22
N LYS A 51 14.14 -21.45 20.31
CA LYS A 51 13.56 -22.01 21.54
C LYS A 51 12.58 -21.04 22.23
N VAL A 52 12.88 -19.74 22.17
CA VAL A 52 12.07 -18.67 22.75
C VAL A 52 12.00 -17.51 21.78
N VAL A 53 10.78 -16.99 21.55
CA VAL A 53 10.58 -15.80 20.73
C VAL A 53 11.06 -14.57 21.49
N SER A 54 11.84 -13.73 20.83
CA SER A 54 12.28 -12.45 21.36
C SER A 54 12.27 -11.39 20.26
N THR A 55 12.17 -10.13 20.65
CA THR A 55 12.26 -8.99 19.71
C THR A 55 13.61 -8.97 18.97
N ALA A 56 14.67 -9.56 19.54
CA ALA A 56 15.97 -9.69 18.89
C ALA A 56 15.94 -10.56 17.62
N LEU A 57 14.98 -11.48 17.49
CA LEU A 57 14.81 -12.30 16.28
C LEU A 57 14.21 -11.51 15.11
N MET A 58 13.42 -10.47 15.39
CA MET A 58 12.78 -9.63 14.37
C MET A 58 13.76 -8.66 13.71
N GLY A 59 14.77 -8.19 14.48
CA GLY A 59 15.75 -7.18 14.06
C GLY A 59 16.53 -7.56 12.79
N PRO A 60 17.17 -8.74 12.72
CA PRO A 60 17.90 -9.18 11.53
C PRO A 60 17.04 -9.23 10.26
N MET A 61 15.82 -9.77 10.35
CA MET A 61 14.90 -9.80 9.21
C MET A 61 14.49 -8.40 8.77
N SER A 62 14.18 -7.51 9.73
CA SER A 62 13.80 -6.13 9.41
C SER A 62 14.95 -5.36 8.77
N LYS A 63 16.19 -5.60 9.22
CA LYS A 63 17.40 -5.05 8.60
C LYS A 63 17.61 -5.60 7.18
N ALA A 64 17.41 -6.90 6.97
CA ALA A 64 17.51 -7.52 5.65
C ALA A 64 16.48 -6.95 4.68
N PHE A 65 15.23 -6.75 5.12
CA PHE A 65 14.19 -6.13 4.31
C PHE A 65 14.55 -4.70 3.92
N VAL A 66 15.00 -3.87 4.87
CA VAL A 66 15.46 -2.50 4.56
C VAL A 66 16.62 -2.52 3.55
N GLN A 67 17.57 -3.45 3.69
CA GLN A 67 18.65 -3.61 2.71
C GLN A 67 18.13 -4.03 1.33
N ALA A 68 17.11 -4.88 1.26
CA ALA A 68 16.47 -5.26 0.01
C ALA A 68 15.82 -4.06 -0.68
N ILE A 69 15.16 -3.17 0.08
CA ILE A 69 14.60 -1.91 -0.44
C ILE A 69 15.71 -1.00 -1.00
N GLN A 70 16.83 -0.87 -0.29
CA GLN A 70 17.96 -0.05 -0.77
C GLN A 70 18.58 -0.61 -2.06
N LYS A 71 18.74 -1.94 -2.14
CA LYS A 71 19.23 -2.62 -3.34
C LYS A 71 18.26 -2.47 -4.51
N PHE A 72 16.97 -2.59 -4.24
CA PHE A 72 15.91 -2.37 -5.22
C PHE A 72 15.96 -0.96 -5.78
N ALA A 73 15.99 0.07 -4.92
CA ALA A 73 16.07 1.46 -5.34
C ALA A 73 17.27 1.72 -6.25
N LYS A 74 18.44 1.18 -5.88
CA LYS A 74 19.65 1.27 -6.71
C LYS A 74 19.52 0.56 -8.06
N ARG A 75 18.89 -0.62 -8.08
CA ARG A 75 18.72 -1.43 -9.30
C ARG A 75 17.75 -0.77 -10.28
N GLU A 76 16.64 -0.23 -9.76
CA GLU A 76 15.63 0.47 -10.56
C GLU A 76 16.02 1.93 -10.85
N GLU A 77 17.17 2.39 -10.35
CA GLU A 77 17.67 3.77 -10.49
C GLU A 77 16.67 4.83 -9.99
N VAL A 78 15.98 4.55 -8.88
CA VAL A 78 15.01 5.44 -8.26
C VAL A 78 15.47 6.00 -6.92
N ASP A 79 15.08 7.23 -6.64
CA ASP A 79 15.43 7.91 -5.39
C ASP A 79 14.63 7.40 -4.19
N ILE A 80 15.28 7.36 -3.02
CA ILE A 80 14.61 7.22 -1.73
C ILE A 80 14.54 8.59 -1.05
N ILE A 81 13.34 9.19 -1.02
CA ILE A 81 13.10 10.56 -0.57
C ILE A 81 12.55 10.56 0.86
N PRO A 82 13.27 11.11 1.86
CA PRO A 82 12.72 11.33 3.18
C PRO A 82 11.60 12.37 3.13
N PHE A 83 10.42 12.04 3.66
CA PHE A 83 9.31 12.98 3.72
C PHE A 83 9.49 13.98 4.86
N ALA A 84 9.55 15.27 4.50
CA ALA A 84 9.60 16.35 5.47
C ALA A 84 8.20 16.64 6.06
N LYS A 85 8.18 17.17 7.29
CA LYS A 85 6.94 17.61 7.94
C LYS A 85 6.31 18.75 7.13
N GLY A 86 5.04 18.61 6.78
CA GLY A 86 4.29 19.62 6.01
C GLY A 86 4.49 19.55 4.49
N GLN A 87 5.32 18.63 4.00
CA GLN A 87 5.51 18.43 2.56
C GLN A 87 4.29 17.71 1.96
N ARG A 88 3.70 18.30 0.92
CA ARG A 88 2.62 17.68 0.16
C ARG A 88 3.21 16.59 -0.73
N LYS A 89 2.89 15.34 -0.42
CA LYS A 89 3.37 14.17 -1.16
C LYS A 89 2.82 14.12 -2.58
N ASP A 90 1.62 14.65 -2.78
CA ASP A 90 0.98 14.73 -4.09
C ASP A 90 1.80 15.61 -5.04
N ASP A 91 2.26 16.79 -4.58
CA ASP A 91 3.06 17.72 -5.38
C ASP A 91 4.39 17.09 -5.84
N ILE A 92 5.07 16.34 -4.95
CA ILE A 92 6.26 15.57 -5.30
C ILE A 92 5.91 14.54 -6.37
N THR A 93 4.84 13.78 -6.16
CA THR A 93 4.42 12.71 -7.07
C THR A 93 4.10 13.27 -8.45
N GLN A 94 3.43 14.43 -8.52
CA GLN A 94 3.14 15.13 -9.76
C GLN A 94 4.41 15.57 -10.50
N GLU A 95 5.43 16.04 -9.79
CA GLU A 95 6.72 16.37 -10.41
C GLU A 95 7.38 15.13 -11.05
N HIS A 96 7.37 13.99 -10.36
CA HIS A 96 7.91 12.74 -10.89
C HIS A 96 7.07 12.21 -12.06
N LEU A 97 5.74 12.30 -11.97
CA LEU A 97 4.83 11.88 -13.05
C LEU A 97 5.07 12.67 -14.34
N ARG A 98 5.26 13.99 -14.26
CA ARG A 98 5.55 14.82 -15.45
C ARG A 98 6.86 14.45 -16.16
N LYS A 99 7.81 13.85 -15.45
CA LYS A 99 9.10 13.41 -15.99
C LYS A 99 9.09 11.95 -16.43
N PHE A 100 8.05 11.19 -16.08
CA PHE A 100 7.95 9.77 -16.37
C PHE A 100 7.44 9.55 -17.79
N SER A 101 8.20 8.80 -18.61
CA SER A 101 7.86 8.52 -20.01
C SER A 101 7.37 7.08 -20.24
N GLY A 102 7.38 6.24 -19.22
CA GLY A 102 6.92 4.86 -19.31
C GLY A 102 5.40 4.75 -19.15
N THR A 103 4.86 3.56 -19.43
CA THR A 103 3.47 3.21 -19.10
C THR A 103 3.36 2.54 -17.74
N GLU A 104 4.48 2.00 -17.22
CA GLU A 104 4.52 1.26 -15.97
C GLU A 104 5.90 1.36 -15.32
N GLY A 105 5.96 1.62 -14.01
CA GLY A 105 7.24 1.70 -13.30
C GLY A 105 7.15 2.32 -11.90
N ILE A 106 8.26 2.25 -11.15
CA ILE A 106 8.42 2.95 -9.88
C ILE A 106 8.88 4.37 -10.18
N LEU A 107 8.23 5.36 -9.58
CA LEU A 107 8.59 6.77 -9.72
C LEU A 107 9.70 7.16 -8.73
N TYR A 108 9.50 6.81 -7.47
CA TYR A 108 10.40 7.04 -6.35
C TYR A 108 9.92 6.27 -5.11
N ILE A 109 10.75 6.24 -4.07
CA ILE A 109 10.41 5.62 -2.79
C ILE A 109 10.40 6.68 -1.69
N GLY A 110 9.23 7.02 -1.17
CA GLY A 110 9.10 7.88 0.00
C GLY A 110 9.50 7.18 1.29
N LYS A 111 10.14 7.89 2.23
CA LYS A 111 10.50 7.36 3.56
C LYS A 111 9.97 8.27 4.65
N ALA A 112 9.17 7.73 5.56
CA ALA A 112 8.68 8.45 6.75
C ALA A 112 8.82 7.63 8.01
N GLN A 113 9.00 8.26 9.17
CA GLN A 113 8.95 7.58 10.46
C GLN A 113 7.55 7.70 11.04
N GLU A 114 6.91 6.57 11.34
CA GLU A 114 5.53 6.55 11.81
C GLU A 114 5.34 5.52 12.93
N LYS A 115 4.24 5.71 13.66
CA LYS A 115 3.84 4.82 14.75
C LYS A 115 3.26 3.54 14.15
N PHE A 116 3.81 2.40 14.55
CA PHE A 116 3.46 1.10 14.02
C PHE A 116 3.16 0.11 15.15
N ASN A 117 2.05 -0.63 15.05
CA ASN A 117 1.67 -1.61 16.06
C ASN A 117 2.28 -2.99 15.75
N THR A 118 3.43 -3.28 16.36
CA THR A 118 4.19 -4.53 16.19
C THR A 118 3.95 -5.48 17.37
N PHE A 119 4.79 -6.51 17.50
CA PHE A 119 4.87 -7.39 18.65
C PHE A 119 6.17 -7.17 19.42
N ARG A 120 6.07 -7.11 20.75
CA ARG A 120 7.21 -7.03 21.65
C ARG A 120 7.14 -8.15 22.68
N VAL A 121 8.32 -8.56 23.14
CA VAL A 121 8.43 -9.55 24.22
C VAL A 121 8.86 -8.83 25.49
N TYR A 122 8.04 -8.94 26.52
CA TYR A 122 8.31 -8.41 27.85
C TYR A 122 8.66 -9.55 28.80
N LYS A 123 9.49 -9.27 29.82
CA LYS A 123 9.70 -10.21 30.92
C LYS A 123 8.54 -10.05 31.92
N LYS A 124 7.77 -11.11 32.14
CA LYS A 124 6.78 -11.20 33.23
C LYS A 124 7.24 -12.23 34.26
N PHE A 125 6.61 -12.22 35.43
CA PHE A 125 6.88 -13.16 36.52
C PHE A 125 5.59 -13.89 36.88
N SER A 126 5.69 -15.21 37.07
CA SER A 126 4.57 -16.03 37.54
C SER A 126 4.23 -15.64 38.98
N VAL A 127 2.94 -15.46 39.27
CA VAL A 127 2.46 -15.18 40.63
C VAL A 127 2.62 -16.40 41.55
N ASP A 128 2.53 -17.60 40.98
CA ASP A 128 2.59 -18.85 41.74
C ASP A 128 4.02 -19.30 42.04
N THR A 129 4.92 -19.14 41.06
CA THR A 129 6.29 -19.68 41.15
C THR A 129 7.37 -18.61 41.29
N GLY A 130 7.04 -17.32 41.10
CA GLY A 130 8.01 -16.23 41.04
C GLY A 130 8.98 -16.30 39.86
N GLN A 131 8.89 -17.33 39.00
CA GLN A 131 9.79 -17.51 37.87
C GLN A 131 9.44 -16.55 36.73
N SER A 132 10.47 -16.03 36.06
CA SER A 132 10.27 -15.16 34.93
C SER A 132 9.98 -15.91 33.64
N PHE A 133 9.07 -15.38 32.81
CA PHE A 133 8.74 -15.92 31.50
C PHE A 133 8.57 -14.81 30.45
N PRO A 134 8.80 -15.11 29.16
CA PRO A 134 8.60 -14.17 28.06
C PRO A 134 7.10 -13.99 27.77
N TRP A 135 6.65 -12.74 27.66
CA TRP A 135 5.29 -12.36 27.30
C TRP A 135 5.29 -11.59 25.98
N LEU A 136 4.94 -12.29 24.91
CA LEU A 136 4.74 -11.71 23.58
C LEU A 136 3.39 -10.99 23.54
N THR A 137 3.36 -9.73 23.13
CA THR A 137 2.12 -8.96 23.01
C THR A 137 2.27 -7.82 22.00
N ARG A 138 1.13 -7.35 21.46
CA ARG A 138 1.09 -6.14 20.62
C ARG A 138 1.58 -4.91 21.38
N ALA A 139 2.41 -4.10 20.74
CA ALA A 139 2.88 -2.84 21.27
C ALA A 139 3.27 -1.86 20.16
N PRO A 140 3.04 -0.54 20.35
CA PRO A 140 3.47 0.46 19.39
C PRO A 140 5.00 0.64 19.42
N VAL A 141 5.58 0.86 18.25
CA VAL A 141 6.96 1.32 18.04
C VAL A 141 6.96 2.45 17.01
N MET A 142 8.02 3.25 16.97
CA MET A 142 8.29 4.10 15.82
C MET A 142 9.20 3.33 14.86
N CYS A 143 8.77 3.10 13.62
CA CYS A 143 9.62 2.53 12.59
C CYS A 143 9.56 3.37 11.32
N ASN A 144 10.48 3.11 10.39
CA ASN A 144 10.37 3.69 9.06
C ASN A 144 9.22 3.00 8.31
N HIS A 145 8.59 3.75 7.44
CA HIS A 145 7.71 3.26 6.41
C HIS A 145 8.26 3.68 5.06
N TYR A 146 8.23 2.76 4.10
CA TYR A 146 8.68 2.98 2.73
C TYR A 146 7.48 2.96 1.81
N TYR A 147 7.27 4.06 1.11
CA TYR A 147 6.18 4.29 0.17
C TYR A 147 6.71 4.13 -1.26
N PHE A 148 6.37 3.04 -1.91
CA PHE A 148 6.67 2.83 -3.32
C PHE A 148 5.60 3.54 -4.14
N TYR A 149 5.92 4.72 -4.66
CA TYR A 149 5.06 5.44 -5.59
C TYR A 149 5.32 4.90 -7.00
N ALA A 150 4.26 4.51 -7.69
CA ALA A 150 4.35 3.78 -8.94
C ALA A 150 3.25 4.20 -9.91
N VAL A 151 3.47 3.91 -11.19
CA VAL A 151 2.45 4.00 -12.24
C VAL A 151 2.20 2.60 -12.75
N ASP A 152 0.93 2.22 -12.79
CA ASP A 152 0.46 0.99 -13.43
C ASP A 152 -0.13 1.30 -14.81
N GLU A 153 0.09 0.41 -15.77
CA GLU A 153 -0.41 0.58 -17.12
C GLU A 153 -1.94 0.75 -17.18
N ASN A 154 -2.70 0.07 -16.30
CA ASN A 154 -4.16 0.04 -16.27
C ASN A 154 -4.75 0.95 -15.19
N PHE A 155 -4.07 1.08 -14.06
CA PHE A 155 -4.56 1.84 -12.89
C PHE A 155 -4.01 3.26 -12.77
N GLY A 156 -2.93 3.58 -13.51
CA GLY A 156 -2.28 4.88 -13.39
C GLY A 156 -1.51 4.99 -12.08
N PRO A 157 -1.33 6.21 -11.54
CA PRO A 157 -0.56 6.44 -10.33
C PRO A 157 -1.20 5.80 -9.08
N PHE A 158 -0.39 5.09 -8.30
CA PHE A 158 -0.78 4.50 -7.02
C PHE A 158 0.43 4.43 -6.08
N PHE A 159 0.23 3.99 -4.84
CA PHE A 159 1.37 3.66 -3.98
C PHE A 159 1.13 2.43 -3.11
N ILE A 160 2.22 1.72 -2.78
CA ILE A 160 2.24 0.70 -1.72
C ILE A 160 3.21 1.15 -0.63
N LYS A 161 2.72 1.22 0.60
CA LYS A 161 3.50 1.61 1.78
C LYS A 161 3.72 0.42 2.70
N PHE A 162 4.97 0.04 2.95
CA PHE A 162 5.36 -0.98 3.92
C PHE A 162 5.82 -0.40 5.24
N ALA A 163 5.45 -1.02 6.36
CA ALA A 163 6.22 -0.88 7.60
C ALA A 163 7.57 -1.59 7.46
N SER A 164 8.66 -0.94 7.87
CA SER A 164 10.00 -1.52 7.79
C SER A 164 10.34 -2.47 8.94
N TYR A 165 9.36 -2.79 9.78
CA TYR A 165 9.53 -3.63 10.95
C TYR A 165 8.51 -4.75 10.94
N PHE A 166 8.91 -5.93 11.40
CA PHE A 166 8.06 -7.11 11.46
C PHE A 166 6.71 -6.80 12.17
N PRO A 167 5.54 -7.27 11.68
CA PRO A 167 5.33 -8.21 10.57
C PRO A 167 5.11 -7.53 9.20
N TYR A 168 5.64 -6.33 8.99
CA TYR A 168 5.71 -5.66 7.68
C TYR A 168 4.36 -5.36 7.03
N THR A 169 3.29 -5.19 7.81
CA THR A 169 1.98 -4.84 7.23
C THR A 169 2.11 -3.58 6.38
N ALA A 170 1.43 -3.59 5.25
CA ALA A 170 1.46 -2.54 4.27
C ALA A 170 0.07 -1.98 3.99
N ARG A 171 0.02 -0.91 3.21
CA ARG A 171 -1.20 -0.38 2.63
C ARG A 171 -0.99 -0.03 1.17
N ILE A 172 -1.95 -0.35 0.32
CA ILE A 172 -2.03 0.17 -1.03
C ILE A 172 -3.08 1.27 -1.08
N CYS A 173 -2.81 2.34 -1.82
CA CYS A 173 -3.79 3.35 -2.19
C CYS A 173 -3.90 3.39 -3.70
N ILE A 174 -5.11 3.20 -4.21
CA ILE A 174 -5.44 3.35 -5.64
C ILE A 174 -6.42 4.51 -5.84
N ASN A 175 -6.49 5.04 -7.06
CA ASN A 175 -7.41 6.10 -7.45
C ASN A 175 -8.29 5.62 -8.61
N GLY A 176 -9.61 5.63 -8.44
CA GLY A 176 -10.54 5.15 -9.48
C GLY A 176 -10.67 6.10 -10.66
N HIS A 177 -10.49 7.41 -10.45
CA HIS A 177 -10.41 8.38 -11.55
C HIS A 177 -9.17 8.15 -12.40
N GLU A 178 -8.01 7.91 -11.79
CA GLU A 178 -6.78 7.59 -12.55
C GLU A 178 -6.90 6.28 -13.33
N TYR A 179 -7.53 5.26 -12.75
CA TYR A 179 -7.90 4.04 -13.48
C TYR A 179 -8.80 4.36 -14.67
N ALA A 180 -9.85 5.16 -14.48
CA ALA A 180 -10.77 5.52 -15.55
C ALA A 180 -10.08 6.28 -16.70
N LYS A 181 -9.24 7.28 -16.38
CA LYS A 181 -8.43 8.01 -17.38
C LYS A 181 -7.56 7.05 -18.19
N ARG A 182 -6.90 6.09 -17.53
CA ARG A 182 -6.07 5.09 -18.21
C ARG A 182 -6.90 4.19 -19.13
N GLN A 183 -8.05 3.70 -18.68
CA GLN A 183 -8.91 2.87 -19.52
C GLN A 183 -9.48 3.64 -20.72
N LEU A 184 -9.91 4.89 -20.54
CA LEU A 184 -10.34 5.74 -21.65
C LEU A 184 -9.22 5.97 -22.67
N ALA A 185 -8.00 6.24 -22.21
CA ALA A 185 -6.84 6.39 -23.09
C ALA A 185 -6.48 5.09 -23.83
N ILE A 186 -6.60 3.93 -23.18
CA ILE A 186 -6.41 2.62 -23.81
C ILE A 186 -7.49 2.37 -24.88
N GLU A 187 -8.73 2.74 -24.63
CA GLU A 187 -9.86 2.61 -25.56
C GLU A 187 -9.86 3.68 -26.67
N GLY A 188 -8.99 4.70 -26.57
CA GLY A 188 -8.93 5.80 -27.53
C GLY A 188 -10.14 6.75 -27.47
N ILE A 189 -10.81 6.83 -26.31
CA ILE A 189 -11.94 7.73 -26.09
C ILE A 189 -11.39 9.09 -25.66
N GLU A 190 -11.85 10.16 -26.31
CA GLU A 190 -11.43 11.53 -25.96
C GLU A 190 -12.03 11.99 -24.63
N PHE A 191 -11.21 12.61 -23.78
CA PHE A 191 -11.62 13.20 -22.50
C PHE A 191 -10.71 14.36 -22.12
N GLU A 192 -11.23 15.25 -21.27
CA GLU A 192 -10.46 16.34 -20.67
C GLU A 192 -10.20 16.01 -19.20
N GLU A 193 -8.92 16.03 -18.81
CA GLU A 193 -8.49 15.69 -17.45
C GLU A 193 -8.66 16.83 -16.45
N LEU A 194 -8.99 16.47 -15.21
CA LEU A 194 -8.76 17.32 -14.02
C LEU A 194 -7.66 16.71 -13.15
N ASP A 195 -7.09 17.51 -12.24
CA ASP A 195 -6.11 17.04 -11.23
C ASP A 195 -6.61 15.81 -10.47
N ASN A 196 -7.92 15.74 -10.19
CA ASN A 196 -8.58 14.58 -9.61
C ASN A 196 -10.00 14.44 -10.18
N GLY A 197 -10.11 13.77 -11.33
CA GLY A 197 -11.38 13.56 -12.03
C GLY A 197 -11.27 13.78 -13.53
N ILE A 198 -12.43 13.85 -14.18
CA ILE A 198 -12.60 14.07 -15.62
C ILE A 198 -13.55 15.25 -15.78
N LEU A 199 -13.16 16.24 -16.58
CA LEU A 199 -13.97 17.44 -16.85
C LEU A 199 -15.08 17.14 -17.88
N SER A 200 -14.70 16.46 -18.97
CA SER A 200 -15.58 16.07 -20.06
C SER A 200 -15.10 14.75 -20.68
N CYS A 201 -16.02 13.98 -21.26
CA CYS A 201 -15.74 12.71 -21.93
C CYS A 201 -16.62 12.59 -23.17
N ALA A 202 -16.06 12.13 -24.29
CA ALA A 202 -16.81 11.89 -25.53
C ALA A 202 -17.85 10.77 -25.37
N ASP A 203 -17.61 9.81 -24.46
CA ASP A 203 -18.56 8.77 -24.09
C ASP A 203 -18.73 8.65 -22.55
N PRO A 204 -19.62 9.47 -21.95
CA PRO A 204 -19.90 9.41 -20.52
C PRO A 204 -20.48 8.07 -20.06
N ALA A 205 -21.26 7.39 -20.91
CA ALA A 205 -21.86 6.11 -20.58
C ALA A 205 -20.80 5.02 -20.47
N ARG A 206 -19.83 5.00 -21.39
CA ARG A 206 -18.69 4.08 -21.30
C ARG A 206 -17.79 4.39 -20.12
N LEU A 207 -17.53 5.67 -19.83
CA LEU A 207 -16.81 6.07 -18.61
C LEU A 207 -17.49 5.52 -17.34
N GLN A 208 -18.81 5.65 -17.22
CA GLN A 208 -19.53 5.10 -16.08
C GLN A 208 -19.44 3.56 -16.02
N GLN A 209 -19.48 2.87 -17.17
CA GLN A 209 -19.28 1.42 -17.23
C GLN A 209 -17.89 1.02 -16.75
N ILE A 210 -16.84 1.71 -17.19
CA ILE A 210 -15.45 1.46 -16.75
C ILE A 210 -15.35 1.56 -15.23
N LEU A 211 -15.97 2.59 -14.63
CA LEU A 211 -16.00 2.77 -13.17
C LEU A 211 -16.77 1.65 -12.46
N ASN A 212 -17.92 1.24 -13.00
CA ASN A 212 -18.73 0.15 -12.46
C ASN A 212 -18.04 -1.22 -12.58
N GLU A 213 -17.21 -1.40 -13.60
CA GLU A 213 -16.44 -2.61 -13.84
C GLU A 213 -15.20 -2.72 -12.94
N LEU A 214 -14.82 -1.67 -12.18
CA LEU A 214 -13.69 -1.75 -11.26
C LEU A 214 -14.03 -2.67 -10.06
N ASP A 215 -13.56 -3.91 -10.12
CA ASP A 215 -13.90 -4.97 -9.18
C ASP A 215 -12.69 -5.49 -8.38
N GLU A 216 -12.96 -6.35 -7.39
CA GLU A 216 -11.95 -6.96 -6.53
C GLU A 216 -10.93 -7.82 -7.29
N THR A 217 -11.30 -8.37 -8.45
CA THR A 217 -10.42 -9.21 -9.25
C THR A 217 -9.35 -8.36 -9.93
N LYS A 218 -9.75 -7.22 -10.53
CA LYS A 218 -8.82 -6.25 -11.12
C LYS A 218 -7.87 -5.67 -10.07
N ILE A 219 -8.42 -5.30 -8.91
CA ILE A 219 -7.62 -4.77 -7.80
C ILE A 219 -6.67 -5.84 -7.24
N GLY A 220 -7.13 -7.08 -7.10
CA GLY A 220 -6.31 -8.22 -6.69
C GLY A 220 -5.16 -8.49 -7.65
N ALA A 221 -5.42 -8.41 -8.97
CA ALA A 221 -4.40 -8.57 -10.00
C ALA A 221 -3.33 -7.48 -9.93
N LEU A 222 -3.73 -6.20 -9.71
CA LEU A 222 -2.80 -5.11 -9.45
C LEU A 222 -1.90 -5.42 -8.24
N VAL A 223 -2.51 -5.76 -7.10
CA VAL A 223 -1.77 -6.05 -5.87
C VAL A 223 -0.79 -7.20 -6.08
N HIS A 224 -1.22 -8.30 -6.69
CA HIS A 224 -0.38 -9.46 -6.94
C HIS A 224 0.80 -9.12 -7.88
N LYS A 225 0.52 -8.43 -9.00
CA LYS A 225 1.55 -7.99 -9.96
C LYS A 225 2.62 -7.15 -9.27
N TRP A 226 2.24 -6.18 -8.46
CA TRP A 226 3.20 -5.28 -7.84
C TRP A 226 3.92 -5.88 -6.64
N LEU A 227 3.26 -6.72 -5.83
CA LEU A 227 3.95 -7.46 -4.78
C LEU A 227 5.02 -8.42 -5.34
N ALA A 228 4.81 -8.99 -6.53
CA ALA A 228 5.81 -9.82 -7.20
C ALA A 228 7.03 -9.03 -7.72
N LYS A 229 6.87 -7.72 -7.99
CA LYS A 229 7.96 -6.85 -8.46
C LYS A 229 8.74 -6.21 -7.31
N LEU A 230 8.07 -5.90 -6.21
CA LEU A 230 8.65 -5.22 -5.05
C LEU A 230 9.46 -6.18 -4.17
N PRO A 231 10.36 -5.66 -3.32
CA PRO A 231 11.08 -6.50 -2.36
C PRO A 231 10.12 -7.23 -1.41
N ASP A 232 10.26 -8.55 -1.31
CA ASP A 232 9.52 -9.34 -0.32
C ASP A 232 10.28 -9.35 1.03
N PRO A 233 9.64 -8.97 2.15
CA PRO A 233 10.25 -9.08 3.47
C PRO A 233 10.40 -10.53 3.97
N PHE A 234 9.75 -11.49 3.33
CA PHE A 234 9.82 -12.91 3.64
C PHE A 234 10.74 -13.65 2.65
N ALA A 235 11.45 -14.64 3.16
CA ALA A 235 12.33 -15.48 2.34
C ALA A 235 11.51 -16.58 1.66
N ARG A 236 12.08 -17.21 0.63
CA ARG A 236 11.46 -18.35 -0.06
C ARG A 236 11.06 -19.46 0.92
N GLU A 237 11.91 -19.73 1.91
CA GLU A 237 11.67 -20.74 2.95
C GLU A 237 10.44 -20.39 3.81
N ASP A 238 10.12 -19.11 4.02
CA ASP A 238 8.88 -18.70 4.69
C ASP A 238 7.65 -19.07 3.87
N HIS A 239 7.70 -18.83 2.55
CA HIS A 239 6.62 -19.18 1.65
C HIS A 239 6.41 -20.69 1.55
N GLU A 240 7.50 -21.46 1.47
CA GLU A 240 7.49 -22.93 1.49
C GLU A 240 6.88 -23.48 2.80
N ALA A 241 7.07 -22.79 3.93
CA ALA A 241 6.45 -23.12 5.22
C ALA A 241 4.98 -22.68 5.36
N GLY A 242 4.36 -22.22 4.27
CA GLY A 242 2.96 -21.81 4.25
C GLY A 242 2.72 -20.44 4.88
N TYR A 243 3.71 -19.54 4.82
CA TYR A 243 3.51 -18.11 4.99
C TYR A 243 3.38 -17.47 3.60
N PRO A 244 2.18 -17.49 2.98
CA PRO A 244 1.98 -16.92 1.65
C PRO A 244 2.25 -15.42 1.65
N THR A 245 2.25 -14.83 0.45
CA THR A 245 2.28 -13.38 0.29
C THR A 245 1.10 -12.69 1.01
N PHE A 246 1.08 -11.36 0.97
CA PHE A 246 0.11 -10.53 1.65
C PHE A 246 -1.33 -10.81 1.18
N ARG A 247 -2.27 -10.78 2.13
CA ARG A 247 -3.72 -10.69 1.85
C ARG A 247 -4.18 -9.24 1.96
N THR A 248 -5.26 -8.92 1.26
CA THR A 248 -5.92 -7.61 1.25
C THR A 248 -7.09 -7.57 2.24
N SER A 249 -7.36 -6.40 2.80
CA SER A 249 -8.64 -6.07 3.42
C SER A 249 -8.90 -4.56 3.32
N ILE A 250 -10.16 -4.14 3.31
CA ILE A 250 -10.50 -2.71 3.27
C ILE A 250 -9.94 -2.02 4.52
N ALA A 251 -9.26 -0.89 4.33
CA ALA A 251 -8.85 -0.04 5.44
C ALA A 251 -10.09 0.70 5.97
N LYS A 252 -10.40 0.50 7.26
CA LYS A 252 -11.36 1.32 7.98
C LYS A 252 -10.75 2.66 8.38
#